data_AF-A0A3A0ALH1-F1
#
_entry.id   AF-A0A3A0ALH1-F1
#
_cell.length_a   1.000
_cell.length_b   1.000
_cell.length_c   1.000
_cell.angle_alpha   90.00
_cell.angle_beta   90.00
_cell.angle_gamma   90.00
#
_symmetry.space_group_name_H-M   'P 1'
#
loop_
_entity.id
_entity.type
_entity.pdbx_description
1 polymer ?
#
loop_
_entity_poly.entity_id
_entity_poly.type
_entity_poly.pdbx_seq_one_letter_code
_entity_poly.pdbx_strand_id
1 'polypeptide(L)' 'MALELNGYDTTHFPHLVERLAAACGRTGCVVSFGSDAHAPEDVGRGLERAAAFAHAAGVRSALTVERRDRRLVPL' A
#
# COMPACT_ATOMS: atom_id res chain seq x y z
N MET A 1 0.83 13.91 2.35
CA MET A 1 1.81 12.95 1.83
C MET A 1 1.30 11.55 2.14
N ALA A 2 1.48 10.58 1.24
CA ALA A 2 1.18 9.18 1.52
C ALA A 2 2.46 8.36 1.37
N LEU A 3 2.54 7.23 2.08
CA LEU A 3 3.60 6.24 1.91
C LEU A 3 3.06 5.07 1.10
N GLU A 4 3.82 4.64 0.10
CA GLU A 4 3.41 3.52 -0.74
C GLU A 4 3.73 2.19 -0.05
N LEU A 5 2.75 1.29 -0.01
CA LEU A 5 2.97 -0.14 0.23
C LEU A 5 3.21 -0.81 -1.12
N ASN A 6 4.49 -0.99 -1.44
CA ASN A 6 4.94 -1.44 -2.74
C ASN A 6 4.82 -2.97 -2.90
N GLY A 7 4.26 -3.42 -4.01
CA GLY A 7 3.96 -4.82 -4.31
C GLY A 7 5.18 -5.68 -4.62
N TYR A 8 6.20 -5.11 -5.26
CA TYR A 8 7.50 -5.75 -5.44
C TYR A 8 8.16 -6.00 -4.08
N ASP A 9 8.23 -4.99 -3.21
CA ASP A 9 8.78 -5.11 -1.87
C ASP A 9 7.95 -6.05 -0.98
N THR A 10 6.63 -6.06 -1.15
CA THR A 10 5.73 -6.98 -0.43
C THR A 10 6.06 -8.44 -0.77
N THR A 11 6.56 -8.69 -1.98
CA THR A 11 6.96 -10.02 -2.44
C THR A 11 8.34 -10.40 -1.93
N HIS A 12 9.32 -9.48 -2.00
CA HIS A 12 10.73 -9.77 -1.73
C HIS A 12 11.15 -9.51 -0.27
N PHE A 13 10.54 -8.51 0.37
CA PHE A 13 10.87 -8.06 1.73
C PHE A 13 9.59 -7.86 2.59
N PRO A 14 8.71 -8.88 2.70
CA PRO A 14 7.39 -8.74 3.31
C PRO A 14 7.42 -8.18 4.75
N HIS A 15 8.43 -8.54 5.53
CA HIS A 15 8.60 -8.08 6.91
C HIS A 15 8.87 -6.57 7.02
N LEU A 16 9.47 -5.94 6.01
CA LEU A 16 9.68 -4.49 5.98
C LEU A 16 8.38 -3.77 5.67
N VAL A 17 7.62 -4.27 4.70
CA VAL A 17 6.32 -3.69 4.33
C VAL A 17 5.32 -3.81 5.49
N GLU A 18 5.29 -4.95 6.17
CA GLU A 18 4.47 -5.14 7.37
C GLU A 18 4.83 -4.13 8.47
N ARG A 19 6.13 -3.90 8.74
CA ARG A 19 6.58 -2.90 9.70
C ARG A 19 6.20 -1.47 9.30
N LEU A 20 6.28 -1.16 8.01
CA LEU A 20 5.84 0.12 7.46
C LEU A 20 4.33 0.30 7.64
N ALA A 21 3.52 -0.70 7.27
CA ALA A 21 2.07 -0.68 7.45
C ALA A 21 1.71 -0.48 8.93
N ALA A 22 2.37 -1.19 9.85
CA ALA A 22 2.19 -1.01 11.29
C ALA A 22 2.55 0.41 11.76
N ALA A 23 3.62 1.01 11.22
CA ALA A 23 3.98 2.39 11.52
C ALA A 23 2.94 3.40 11.00
N CYS A 24 2.41 3.18 9.79
CA CYS A 24 1.34 3.99 9.23
C CYS A 24 0.06 3.90 10.06
N GLY A 25 -0.35 2.68 10.45
CA GLY A 25 -1.51 2.44 11.30
C GLY A 25 -1.41 3.14 12.66
N ARG A 26 -0.22 3.11 13.30
CA ARG A 26 -0.01 3.81 14.59
C ARG A 26 0.00 5.33 14.48
N THR A 27 0.45 5.88 13.36
CA THR A 27 0.63 7.33 13.20
C THR A 27 -0.53 8.00 12.46
N GLY A 28 -1.45 7.22 11.89
CA GLY A 28 -2.48 7.72 10.97
C GLY A 28 -1.91 8.18 9.63
N CYS A 29 -0.69 7.77 9.28
CA CYS A 29 -0.10 8.09 7.98
C CYS A 29 -0.92 7.40 6.87
N VAL A 30 -1.30 8.20 5.87
CA VAL A 30 -2.06 7.72 4.72
C VAL A 30 -1.19 6.80 3.86
N VAL A 31 -1.76 5.70 3.38
CA VAL A 31 -1.08 4.75 2.49
C VAL A 31 -1.58 4.87 1.05
N SER A 32 -0.73 4.54 0.08
CA SER A 32 -1.12 4.21 -1.29
C SER A 32 -0.56 2.83 -1.67
N PHE A 33 -1.00 2.29 -2.81
CA PHE A 33 -0.54 0.99 -3.29
C PHE A 33 -0.02 1.11 -4.72
N GLY A 34 1.04 0.37 -5.01
CA GLY A 34 1.65 0.27 -6.33
C GLY A 34 2.34 -1.07 -6.47
N SER A 35 2.29 -1.69 -7.64
CA SER A 35 2.94 -2.99 -7.89
C SER A 35 4.40 -2.86 -8.33
N ASP A 36 4.81 -1.67 -8.78
CA ASP A 36 6.10 -1.41 -9.44
C ASP A 36 6.35 -2.33 -10.65
N ALA A 37 5.27 -2.59 -11.39
CA ALA A 37 5.29 -3.46 -12.55
C ALA A 37 6.08 -2.83 -13.70
N HIS A 38 7.05 -3.59 -14.21
CA HIS A 38 7.81 -3.26 -15.43
C HIS A 38 7.34 -4.07 -16.64
N ALA A 39 6.39 -4.99 -16.44
CA ALA A 39 5.70 -5.76 -17.47
C ALA A 39 4.20 -5.90 -17.11
N PRO A 40 3.28 -5.98 -18.10
CA PRO A 40 1.83 -6.01 -17.84
C PRO A 40 1.37 -7.14 -16.90
N GLU A 41 2.00 -8.30 -16.96
CA GLU A 41 1.72 -9.46 -16.11
C GLU A 41 2.01 -9.22 -14.61
N ASP A 42 2.79 -8.19 -14.29
CA ASP A 42 3.15 -7.84 -12.93
C ASP A 42 2.20 -6.81 -12.30
N VAL A 43 1.24 -6.29 -13.07
CA VAL A 43 0.26 -5.34 -12.56
C VAL A 43 -0.56 -6.00 -11.44
N GLY A 44 -0.54 -5.36 -10.27
CA GLY A 44 -1.23 -5.86 -9.08
C GLY A 44 -0.45 -6.91 -8.29
N ARG A 45 0.77 -7.26 -8.70
CA ARG A 45 1.67 -8.14 -7.93
C ARG A 45 1.76 -7.64 -6.48
N GLY A 46 1.56 -8.55 -5.53
CA GLY A 46 1.68 -8.28 -4.10
C GLY A 46 0.57 -7.40 -3.48
N LEU A 47 -0.38 -6.91 -4.27
CA LEU A 47 -1.40 -5.96 -3.81
C LEU A 47 -2.27 -6.52 -2.68
N GLU A 48 -2.82 -7.73 -2.85
CA GLU A 48 -3.63 -8.44 -1.85
C GLU A 48 -2.90 -8.57 -0.51
N ARG A 49 -1.61 -8.94 -0.55
CA ARG A 49 -0.80 -9.11 0.66
C ARG A 49 -0.50 -7.77 1.32
N ALA A 50 -0.21 -6.73 0.54
CA ALA A 50 0.00 -5.39 1.06
C ALA A 50 -1.28 -4.84 1.72
N ALA A 51 -2.44 -5.06 1.11
CA ALA A 51 -3.74 -4.69 1.66
C ALA A 51 -4.03 -5.44 2.97
N ALA A 52 -3.71 -6.73 3.05
CA ALA A 52 -3.82 -7.50 4.29
C ALA A 52 -2.94 -6.92 5.42
N PHE A 53 -1.69 -6.54 5.13
CA PHE A 53 -0.83 -5.85 6.11
C PHE A 53 -1.43 -4.52 6.57
N ALA A 54 -1.98 -3.74 5.66
CA ALA A 54 -2.64 -2.47 5.98
C ALA A 54 -3.88 -2.67 6.88
N HIS A 55 -4.76 -3.62 6.54
CA HIS A 55 -5.93 -3.96 7.36
C HIS A 55 -5.54 -4.41 8.76
N ALA A 56 -4.56 -5.32 8.87
CA ALA A 56 -4.04 -5.82 10.14
C ALA A 56 -3.44 -4.70 10.99
N ALA A 57 -2.78 -3.72 10.35
CA ALA A 57 -2.23 -2.54 11.00
C ALA A 57 -3.28 -1.50 11.45
N GLY A 58 -4.57 -1.72 11.16
CA GLY A 58 -5.62 -0.76 11.52
C GLY A 58 -5.89 0.31 10.46
N VAL A 59 -5.22 0.27 9.31
CA VAL A 59 -5.51 1.16 8.19
C VAL A 59 -6.86 0.76 7.58
N ARG A 60 -7.66 1.75 7.16
CA ARG A 60 -9.03 1.55 6.63
C ARG A 60 -9.28 2.22 5.29
N SER A 61 -8.37 3.05 4.83
CA SER A 61 -8.47 3.73 3.55
C SER A 61 -7.11 3.90 2.89
N ALA A 62 -7.14 3.95 1.56
CA ALA A 62 -6.00 4.20 0.70
C ALA A 62 -6.16 5.55 0.00
N LEU A 63 -5.06 6.23 -0.29
CA LEU A 63 -5.05 7.38 -1.18
C LEU A 63 -5.10 6.94 -2.63
N THR A 64 -6.06 7.45 -3.38
CA THR A 64 -6.05 7.48 -4.83
C THR A 64 -5.78 8.90 -5.33
N VAL A 65 -5.13 8.99 -6.50
CA VAL A 65 -4.86 10.26 -7.16
C VAL A 65 -5.28 10.16 -8.62
N GLU A 66 -6.22 11.01 -9.04
CA GLU A 66 -6.67 11.10 -10.42
C GLU A 66 -6.56 12.56 -10.86
N ARG A 67 -5.80 12.87 -11.90
CA ARG A 67 -5.64 14.27 -12.40
C ARG A 67 -5.28 15.27 -11.28
N ARG A 68 -4.42 14.85 -10.33
CA ARG A 68 -4.03 15.59 -9.12
C ARG A 68 -5.13 15.79 -8.07
N ASP A 69 -6.34 15.29 -8.30
CA ASP A 69 -7.38 15.18 -7.28
C ASP A 69 -7.06 14.00 -6.35
N ARG A 70 -7.11 14.24 -5.04
CA ARG A 70 -6.65 13.32 -3.99
C ARG A 70 -7.84 12.86 -3.18
N ARG A 71 -8.15 11.57 -3.21
CA ARG A 71 -9.30 10.98 -2.51
C ARG A 71 -8.87 9.81 -1.66
N LEU A 72 -9.51 9.64 -0.50
CA LEU A 72 -9.38 8.43 0.28
C LEU A 72 -10.48 7.47 -0.15
N VAL A 73 -10.11 6.25 -0.53
CA VAL A 73 -11.04 5.16 -0.85
C VAL A 73 -10.94 4.10 0.24
N PRO A 74 -12.03 3.41 0.61
CA PRO A 74 -11.96 2.27 1.52
C PRO A 74 -10.97 1.21 1.01
N LEU A 75 -10.27 0.57 1.94
CA LEU A 75 -9.50 -0.65 1.68
C LEU A 75 -10.43 -1.84 1.48
#